data_AF-A0A7S2BTA0-F1
#
_entry.id   AF-A0A7S2BTA0-F1
#
_cell.length_a   1.000
_cell.length_b   1.000
_cell.length_c   1.000
_cell.angle_alpha   90.00
_cell.angle_beta   90.00
_cell.angle_gamma   90.00
#
_symmetry.space_group_name_H-M   'P 1'
#
loop_
_entity.id
_entity.type
_entity.pdbx_description
1 polymer ?
#
loop_
_entity_poly.entity_id
_entity_poly.type
_entity_poly.pdbx_seq_one_letter_code
_entity_poly.pdbx_strand_id
1 'polypeptide(L)'
;MVAGRAVRDIPITIFWPMLQVAALMIFLVPWMYYMCYTQAQGHFEGNKYGNTSATQVWVWDYTSPVEGVDSNQIQVFMMFCYFWTSEFIAAIGQLVLAMTFVLWYFAENPPAETTKMVTKKVKDPETGEEKEVTEEETVKARNCCHRLICGDPKAYRGNGLFFMALKKSVWYHVGSAAAGSLIIAIVKTIRYVIAKIQYHCEKNMVDPYKKVVMVVLTAIQCCLWCLEKCMKFINKHAYIIIALKGSSFCSAAFQSFFLILRNIRLIAALVLVQEFVCLIGRLVIIAATGALSYYYMAADSQDPDSPIASVNSFYGPVFMVMCLAYFIADMFMNVYAMAMDVMMQCFVADKEMFGKGKKGAFCQREGCPHLHELANFVEKKGKPKKTEEPKAADNKA
;
A
#
# COMPACT_ATOMS: atom_id res chain seq x y z
N MET A 1 4.12 -12.40 -15.17
CA MET A 1 4.64 -13.72 -14.73
C MET A 1 5.37 -13.65 -13.38
N VAL A 2 6.22 -12.64 -13.12
CA VAL A 2 7.00 -12.53 -11.87
C VAL A 2 6.12 -12.43 -10.60
N ALA A 3 5.09 -11.58 -10.58
CA ALA A 3 4.21 -11.44 -9.42
C ALA A 3 3.47 -12.76 -9.04
N GLY A 4 3.07 -13.55 -10.04
CA GLY A 4 2.46 -14.86 -9.79
C GLY A 4 3.44 -15.86 -9.15
N ARG A 5 4.74 -15.79 -9.50
CA ARG A 5 5.78 -16.57 -8.82
C ARG A 5 5.96 -16.10 -7.38
N ALA A 6 5.99 -14.79 -7.14
CA ALA A 6 6.11 -14.23 -5.79
C ALA A 6 4.99 -14.69 -4.84
N VAL A 7 3.74 -14.62 -5.31
CA VAL A 7 2.57 -15.08 -4.52
C VAL A 7 2.63 -16.60 -4.29
N ARG A 8 3.04 -17.37 -5.30
CA ARG A 8 3.17 -18.83 -5.19
C ARG A 8 4.28 -19.26 -4.22
N ASP A 9 5.41 -18.55 -4.22
CA ASP A 9 6.56 -18.85 -3.37
C ASP A 9 6.32 -18.48 -1.90
N ILE A 10 5.31 -17.62 -1.63
CA ILE A 10 4.93 -17.15 -0.29
C ILE A 10 3.41 -17.30 -0.11
N PRO A 11 2.87 -18.53 -0.08
CA PRO A 11 1.44 -18.79 -0.11
C PRO A 11 0.68 -18.21 1.10
N ILE A 12 1.34 -17.99 2.24
CA ILE A 12 0.71 -17.36 3.41
C ILE A 12 0.18 -15.93 3.13
N THR A 13 0.74 -15.23 2.14
CA THR A 13 0.26 -13.89 1.74
C THR A 13 -1.19 -13.90 1.24
N ILE A 14 -1.68 -15.03 0.73
CA ILE A 14 -3.05 -15.21 0.24
C ILE A 14 -4.07 -15.13 1.38
N PHE A 15 -3.72 -15.68 2.55
CA PHE A 15 -4.60 -15.70 3.71
C PHE A 15 -4.55 -14.40 4.52
N TRP A 16 -3.60 -13.52 4.21
CA TRP A 16 -3.39 -12.29 4.94
C TRP A 16 -4.62 -11.35 4.98
N PRO A 17 -5.38 -11.14 3.89
CA PRO A 17 -6.61 -10.34 3.94
C PRO A 17 -7.67 -10.92 4.87
N MET A 18 -7.70 -12.25 5.09
CA MET A 18 -8.64 -12.86 6.04
C MET A 18 -8.32 -12.43 7.48
N LEU A 19 -7.03 -12.31 7.81
CA LEU A 19 -6.63 -11.79 9.11
C LEU A 19 -7.03 -10.31 9.27
N GLN A 20 -6.96 -9.51 8.21
CA GLN A 20 -7.42 -8.12 8.23
C GLN A 20 -8.93 -8.02 8.47
N VAL A 21 -9.72 -8.88 7.79
CA VAL A 21 -11.17 -8.96 8.01
C VAL A 21 -11.47 -9.40 9.43
N ALA A 22 -10.79 -10.43 9.94
CA ALA A 22 -10.95 -10.88 11.32
C ALA A 22 -10.63 -9.77 12.33
N ALA A 23 -9.53 -9.03 12.13
CA ALA A 23 -9.17 -7.89 12.97
C ALA A 23 -10.24 -6.78 12.94
N LEU A 24 -10.80 -6.49 11.76
CA LEU A 24 -11.90 -5.54 11.63
C LEU A 24 -13.16 -6.04 12.35
N MET A 25 -13.51 -7.32 12.24
CA MET A 25 -14.66 -7.91 12.94
C MET A 25 -14.50 -7.85 14.46
N ILE A 26 -13.29 -8.12 14.98
CA ILE A 26 -12.99 -7.99 16.41
C ILE A 26 -13.18 -6.55 16.89
N PHE A 27 -12.79 -5.55 16.09
CA PHE A 27 -13.03 -4.14 16.40
C PHE A 27 -14.51 -3.74 16.26
N LEU A 28 -15.23 -4.31 15.29
CA LEU A 28 -16.63 -3.96 15.02
C LEU A 28 -17.55 -4.31 16.19
N VAL A 29 -17.30 -5.40 16.93
CA VAL A 29 -18.13 -5.81 18.07
C VAL A 29 -18.22 -4.73 19.15
N PRO A 30 -17.12 -4.27 19.78
CA PRO A 30 -17.18 -3.20 20.77
C PRO A 30 -17.63 -1.88 20.15
N TRP A 31 -17.24 -1.57 18.91
CA TRP A 31 -17.69 -0.35 18.24
C TRP A 31 -19.22 -0.31 18.08
N MET A 32 -19.84 -1.41 17.64
CA MET A 32 -21.29 -1.55 17.53
C MET A 32 -21.96 -1.43 18.90
N TYR A 33 -21.37 -2.03 19.94
CA TYR A 33 -21.87 -1.89 21.31
C TYR A 33 -21.91 -0.41 21.75
N TYR A 34 -20.82 0.33 21.58
CA TYR A 34 -20.78 1.76 21.93
C TYR A 34 -21.69 2.63 21.05
N MET A 35 -21.83 2.30 19.77
CA MET A 35 -22.78 2.99 18.88
C MET A 35 -24.23 2.74 19.33
N CYS A 36 -24.62 1.49 19.60
CA CYS A 36 -25.95 1.18 20.09
C CYS A 36 -26.21 1.83 21.47
N TYR A 37 -25.22 1.81 22.35
CA TYR A 37 -25.30 2.46 23.66
C TYR A 37 -25.53 3.97 23.54
N THR A 38 -24.73 4.65 22.71
CA THR A 38 -24.93 6.09 22.46
C THR A 38 -26.25 6.38 21.75
N GLN A 39 -26.77 5.46 20.91
CA GLN A 39 -28.11 5.57 20.31
C GLN A 39 -29.25 5.30 21.30
N ALA A 40 -29.00 4.59 22.40
CA ALA A 40 -29.98 4.31 23.43
C ALA A 40 -30.07 5.42 24.50
N GLN A 41 -29.10 6.34 24.54
CA GLN A 41 -29.09 7.48 25.47
C GLN A 41 -30.00 8.60 24.96
N GLY A 42 -31.29 8.51 25.25
CA GLY A 42 -32.25 9.55 25.00
C GLY A 42 -33.58 9.22 25.67
N HIS A 43 -34.48 10.17 25.64
CA HIS A 43 -35.83 10.01 26.14
C HIS A 43 -36.84 10.47 25.08
N PHE A 44 -38.06 9.94 25.18
CA PHE A 44 -39.16 10.40 24.33
C PHE A 44 -39.75 11.67 24.93
N GLU A 45 -39.57 12.80 24.25
CA GLU A 45 -40.35 14.00 24.53
C GLU A 45 -41.62 13.98 23.68
N GLY A 46 -42.76 14.26 24.31
CA GLY A 46 -44.03 14.42 23.62
C GLY A 46 -44.21 15.87 23.19
N ASN A 47 -44.29 16.13 21.88
CA ASN A 47 -44.69 17.46 21.40
C ASN A 47 -46.21 17.62 21.53
N LYS A 48 -46.66 18.73 22.12
CA LYS A 48 -48.08 19.12 22.16
C LYS A 48 -48.33 20.15 21.06
N TYR A 49 -49.24 19.86 20.13
CA TYR A 49 -49.78 20.86 19.20
C TYR A 49 -51.23 21.14 19.62
N GLY A 50 -51.45 22.22 20.37
CA GLY A 50 -52.76 22.51 20.97
C GLY A 50 -53.19 21.43 21.98
N ASN A 51 -54.46 20.99 21.90
CA ASN A 51 -55.06 20.03 22.82
C ASN A 51 -54.85 18.56 22.42
N THR A 52 -54.07 18.30 21.37
CA THR A 52 -53.85 16.94 20.86
C THR A 52 -52.36 16.59 21.00
N SER A 53 -52.09 15.42 21.59
CA SER A 53 -50.74 14.87 21.70
C SER A 53 -50.23 14.53 20.29
N ALA A 54 -49.35 15.35 19.75
CA ALA A 54 -48.86 15.20 18.38
C ALA A 54 -47.39 14.74 18.41
N THR A 55 -47.19 13.45 18.16
CA THR A 55 -45.91 12.78 17.92
C THR A 55 -44.91 12.75 19.09
N GLN A 56 -44.39 11.55 19.39
CA GLN A 56 -43.22 11.39 20.25
C GLN A 56 -41.96 11.56 19.39
N VAL A 57 -41.05 12.41 19.84
CA VAL A 57 -39.74 12.62 19.21
C VAL A 57 -38.68 12.11 20.16
N TRP A 58 -37.72 11.32 19.65
CA TRP A 58 -36.57 10.89 20.43
C TRP A 58 -35.61 12.06 20.60
N VAL A 59 -35.40 12.49 21.84
CA VAL A 59 -34.49 13.58 22.21
C VAL A 59 -33.30 12.99 22.94
N TRP A 60 -32.11 13.34 22.48
CA TRP A 60 -30.85 12.87 23.08
C TRP A 60 -30.62 13.61 24.40
N ASP A 61 -30.32 12.87 25.46
CA ASP A 61 -29.94 13.48 26.73
C ASP A 61 -28.58 14.16 26.58
N TYR A 62 -28.56 15.50 26.67
CA TYR A 62 -27.34 16.31 26.56
C TYR A 62 -26.42 16.21 27.79
N THR A 63 -26.85 15.48 28.83
CA THR A 63 -26.12 15.34 30.09
C THR A 63 -25.03 14.27 29.96
N SER A 64 -24.00 14.61 29.18
CA SER A 64 -22.66 14.08 29.42
C SER A 64 -22.22 14.48 30.84
N PRO A 65 -21.53 13.61 31.61
CA PRO A 65 -20.89 14.00 32.89
C PRO A 65 -19.87 15.15 32.74
N VAL A 66 -19.48 15.45 31.50
CA VAL A 66 -18.61 16.54 31.09
C VAL A 66 -19.47 17.62 30.42
N GLU A 67 -19.59 18.78 31.06
CA GLU A 67 -20.29 19.94 30.50
C GLU A 67 -19.71 20.31 29.12
N GLY A 68 -20.57 20.46 28.11
CA GLY A 68 -20.20 21.05 26.80
C GLY A 68 -19.95 20.08 25.63
N VAL A 69 -20.21 18.77 25.77
CA VAL A 69 -20.06 17.80 24.66
C VAL A 69 -21.43 17.39 24.11
N ASP A 70 -21.76 17.82 22.88
CA ASP A 70 -23.00 17.46 22.20
C ASP A 70 -23.01 15.98 21.75
N SER A 71 -24.17 15.29 21.85
CA SER A 71 -24.37 13.92 21.32
C SER A 71 -23.94 13.79 19.84
N ASN A 72 -24.11 14.85 19.06
CA ASN A 72 -23.65 14.93 17.68
C ASN A 72 -22.13 14.81 17.53
N GLN A 73 -21.34 15.36 18.47
CA GLN A 73 -19.88 15.28 18.46
C GLN A 73 -19.42 13.86 18.78
N ILE A 74 -20.08 13.18 19.72
CA ILE A 74 -19.80 11.78 20.06
C ILE A 74 -20.02 10.87 18.84
N GLN A 75 -21.13 11.03 18.12
CA GLN A 75 -21.42 10.26 16.90
C GLN A 75 -20.36 10.48 15.81
N VAL A 76 -19.93 11.73 15.60
CA VAL A 76 -18.89 12.05 14.60
C VAL A 76 -17.55 11.46 15.02
N PHE A 77 -17.20 11.52 16.30
CA PHE A 77 -16.00 10.90 16.84
C PHE A 77 -16.00 9.38 16.68
N MET A 78 -17.12 8.71 16.99
CA MET A 78 -17.24 7.26 16.80
C MET A 78 -17.10 6.86 15.32
N MET A 79 -17.64 7.66 14.39
CA MET A 79 -17.43 7.45 12.96
C MET A 79 -15.98 7.69 12.53
N PHE A 80 -15.31 8.70 13.08
CA PHE A 80 -13.87 8.90 12.87
C PHE A 80 -13.06 7.69 13.35
N CYS A 81 -13.35 7.16 14.54
CA CYS A 81 -12.69 5.96 15.06
C CYS A 81 -12.90 4.75 14.14
N TYR A 82 -14.09 4.57 13.57
CA TYR A 82 -14.34 3.53 12.57
C TYR A 82 -13.50 3.72 11.30
N PHE A 83 -13.49 4.94 10.74
CA PHE A 83 -12.72 5.23 9.53
C PHE A 83 -11.22 5.11 9.75
N TRP A 84 -10.71 5.56 10.89
CA TRP A 84 -9.29 5.49 11.21
C TRP A 84 -8.82 4.07 11.45
N THR A 85 -9.55 3.30 12.27
CA THR A 85 -9.17 1.90 12.55
C THR A 85 -9.25 1.04 11.29
N SER A 86 -10.31 1.18 10.47
CA SER A 86 -10.43 0.42 9.22
C SER A 86 -9.30 0.73 8.23
N GLU A 87 -8.96 2.01 8.03
CA GLU A 87 -7.86 2.41 7.16
C GLU A 87 -6.49 2.04 7.76
N PHE A 88 -6.34 2.01 9.09
CA PHE A 88 -5.11 1.59 9.76
C PHE A 88 -4.84 0.10 9.59
N ILE A 89 -5.86 -0.75 9.76
CA ILE A 89 -5.77 -2.20 9.49
C ILE A 89 -5.43 -2.44 8.00
N ALA A 90 -6.05 -1.68 7.09
CA ALA A 90 -5.73 -1.74 5.67
C ALA A 90 -4.27 -1.32 5.38
N ALA A 91 -3.81 -0.23 5.98
CA ALA A 91 -2.45 0.30 5.84
C ALA A 91 -1.38 -0.67 6.33
N ILE A 92 -1.58 -1.30 7.49
CA ILE A 92 -0.66 -2.35 7.99
C ILE A 92 -0.59 -3.48 6.98
N GLY A 93 -1.73 -3.93 6.43
CA GLY A 93 -1.69 -5.04 5.51
C GLY A 93 -0.99 -4.70 4.19
N GLN A 94 -1.21 -3.50 3.64
CA GLN A 94 -0.49 -3.03 2.46
C GLN A 94 1.02 -2.94 2.72
N LEU A 95 1.42 -2.42 3.88
CA LEU A 95 2.82 -2.28 4.28
C LEU A 95 3.52 -3.63 4.44
N VAL A 96 2.86 -4.61 5.06
CA VAL A 96 3.40 -5.98 5.22
C VAL A 96 3.55 -6.68 3.87
N LEU A 97 2.55 -6.58 2.99
CA LEU A 97 2.63 -7.15 1.64
C LEU A 97 3.71 -6.44 0.81
N ALA A 98 3.79 -5.10 0.88
CA ALA A 98 4.83 -4.32 0.22
C ALA A 98 6.22 -4.79 0.65
N MET A 99 6.46 -4.86 1.96
CA MET A 99 7.73 -5.31 2.53
C MET A 99 8.08 -6.73 2.08
N THR A 100 7.11 -7.65 2.13
CA THR A 100 7.30 -9.05 1.72
C THR A 100 7.73 -9.15 0.26
N PHE A 101 7.00 -8.50 -0.65
CA PHE A 101 7.25 -8.59 -2.08
C PHE A 101 8.50 -7.81 -2.52
N VAL A 102 8.82 -6.68 -1.88
CA VAL A 102 10.08 -5.96 -2.13
C VAL A 102 11.27 -6.86 -1.79
N LEU A 103 11.25 -7.49 -0.60
CA LEU A 103 12.32 -8.38 -0.18
C LEU A 103 12.44 -9.60 -1.10
N TRP A 104 11.31 -10.15 -1.55
CA TRP A 104 11.31 -11.26 -2.51
C TRP A 104 11.91 -10.86 -3.87
N TYR A 105 11.56 -9.69 -4.40
CA TYR A 105 12.06 -9.21 -5.71
C TYR A 105 13.59 -9.12 -5.75
N PHE A 106 14.20 -8.50 -4.74
CA PHE A 106 15.65 -8.35 -4.67
C PHE A 106 16.38 -9.62 -4.21
N ALA A 107 15.67 -10.61 -3.69
CA ALA A 107 16.22 -11.93 -3.41
C ALA A 107 16.30 -12.84 -4.64
N GLU A 108 15.41 -12.66 -5.64
CA GLU A 108 15.41 -13.47 -6.88
C GLU A 108 16.62 -13.14 -7.77
N ASN A 109 17.07 -11.88 -7.79
CA ASN A 109 18.27 -11.43 -8.50
C ASN A 109 19.12 -10.53 -7.58
N PRO A 110 20.07 -11.09 -6.81
CA PRO A 110 21.01 -10.25 -6.08
C PRO A 110 21.76 -9.34 -7.07
N PRO A 111 22.06 -8.08 -6.71
CA PRO A 111 22.82 -7.19 -7.58
C PRO A 111 24.13 -7.87 -7.98
N ALA A 112 24.42 -7.89 -9.29
CA ALA A 112 25.56 -8.60 -9.85
C ALA A 112 26.85 -8.26 -9.09
N GLU A 113 27.63 -9.28 -8.73
CA GLU A 113 28.99 -9.06 -8.22
C GLU A 113 29.77 -8.32 -9.30
N THR A 114 30.16 -7.08 -9.02
CA THR A 114 31.05 -6.35 -9.92
C THR A 114 32.46 -6.84 -9.68
N THR A 115 32.96 -7.66 -10.58
CA THR A 115 34.37 -8.00 -10.64
C THR A 115 35.15 -6.81 -11.16
N LYS A 116 36.13 -6.34 -10.40
CA LYS A 116 37.05 -5.29 -10.84
C LYS A 116 38.46 -5.86 -10.82
N MET A 117 39.22 -5.62 -11.89
CA MET A 117 40.65 -5.87 -11.87
C MET A 117 41.30 -4.82 -10.98
N VAL A 118 41.97 -5.25 -9.91
CA VAL A 118 42.69 -4.37 -9.00
C VAL A 118 44.18 -4.67 -9.14
N THR A 119 44.95 -3.67 -9.56
CA THR A 119 46.41 -3.75 -9.59
C THR A 119 46.93 -3.40 -8.19
N LYS A 120 47.54 -4.38 -7.51
CA LYS A 120 48.22 -4.17 -6.22
C LYS A 120 49.72 -4.21 -6.43
N LYS A 121 50.46 -3.31 -5.77
CA LYS A 121 51.91 -3.40 -5.66
C LYS A 121 52.23 -4.35 -4.51
N VAL A 122 52.72 -5.54 -4.84
CA VAL A 122 53.15 -6.54 -3.86
C VAL A 122 54.67 -6.52 -3.81
N LYS A 123 55.21 -6.40 -2.60
CA LYS A 123 56.66 -6.42 -2.38
C LYS A 123 57.09 -7.87 -2.22
N ASP A 124 58.00 -8.31 -3.09
CA ASP A 124 58.49 -9.68 -3.11
C ASP A 124 59.34 -9.94 -1.83
N PRO A 125 58.99 -10.94 -1.00
CA PRO A 125 59.61 -11.14 0.31
C PRO A 125 61.09 -11.58 0.23
N GLU A 126 61.54 -12.13 -0.90
CA GLU A 126 62.93 -12.59 -1.08
C GLU A 126 63.82 -11.55 -1.76
N THR A 127 63.27 -10.74 -2.65
CA THR A 127 64.05 -9.81 -3.51
C THR A 127 63.80 -8.33 -3.19
N GLY A 128 62.76 -8.00 -2.42
CA GLY A 128 62.43 -6.64 -2.01
C GLY A 128 61.91 -5.73 -3.14
N GLU A 129 61.79 -6.24 -4.36
CA GLU A 129 61.27 -5.53 -5.53
C GLU A 129 59.74 -5.38 -5.47
N GLU A 130 59.22 -4.23 -5.88
CA GLU A 130 57.78 -4.01 -6.05
C GLU A 130 57.32 -4.60 -7.38
N LYS A 131 56.47 -5.63 -7.34
CA LYS A 131 55.79 -6.17 -8.53
C LYS A 131 54.33 -5.71 -8.54
N GLU A 132 53.86 -5.23 -9.69
CA GLU A 132 52.44 -4.99 -9.92
C GLU A 132 51.75 -6.30 -10.26
N VAL A 133 50.86 -6.75 -9.38
CA VAL A 133 50.03 -7.94 -9.57
C VAL A 133 48.60 -7.46 -9.80
N THR A 134 48.06 -7.76 -10.98
CA THR A 134 46.64 -7.59 -11.30
C THR A 134 45.88 -8.80 -10.79
N GLU A 135 45.07 -8.62 -9.75
CA GLU A 135 44.17 -9.64 -9.23
C GLU A 135 42.72 -9.34 -9.60
N GLU A 136 41.96 -10.39 -9.84
CA GLU A 136 40.52 -10.32 -10.03
C GLU A 136 39.86 -10.22 -8.64
N GLU A 137 39.56 -8.99 -8.19
CA GLU A 137 38.89 -8.78 -6.91
C GLU A 137 37.38 -8.78 -7.14
N THR A 138 36.74 -9.88 -6.75
CA THR A 138 35.28 -9.96 -6.66
C THR A 138 34.81 -9.11 -5.49
N VAL A 139 34.41 -7.88 -5.80
CA VAL A 139 33.74 -7.03 -4.80
C VAL A 139 32.32 -7.57 -4.66
N LYS A 140 32.16 -8.55 -3.77
CA LYS A 140 30.86 -8.97 -3.23
C LYS A 140 30.13 -7.69 -2.87
N ALA A 141 28.98 -7.40 -3.49
CA ALA A 141 28.30 -6.10 -3.43
C ALA A 141 28.36 -5.52 -2.01
N ARG A 142 29.39 -4.70 -1.73
CA ARG A 142 29.72 -4.31 -0.37
C ARG A 142 28.67 -3.29 0.02
N ASN A 143 27.81 -3.71 0.94
CA ASN A 143 27.03 -2.85 1.82
C ASN A 143 26.23 -1.79 1.06
N CYS A 144 25.14 -2.20 0.40
CA CYS A 144 23.99 -1.30 0.33
C CYS A 144 23.65 -0.92 1.78
N CYS A 145 23.72 0.36 2.11
CA CYS A 145 23.42 0.94 3.42
C CYS A 145 21.95 0.73 3.89
N HIS A 146 21.25 -0.27 3.38
CA HIS A 146 19.91 -0.62 3.77
C HIS A 146 19.88 -2.02 4.36
N ARG A 147 19.81 -2.08 5.70
CA ARG A 147 19.86 -3.27 6.56
C ARG A 147 18.76 -4.31 6.29
N LEU A 148 17.93 -4.11 5.27
CA LEU A 148 16.82 -4.99 4.90
C LEU A 148 17.19 -6.05 3.84
N ILE A 149 18.17 -5.80 2.96
CA ILE A 149 18.41 -6.60 1.74
C ILE A 149 19.69 -7.47 1.83
N CYS A 150 20.52 -7.31 2.87
CA CYS A 150 21.73 -8.12 3.03
C CYS A 150 21.46 -9.39 3.87
N GLY A 151 21.22 -10.52 3.20
CA GLY A 151 21.12 -11.85 3.80
C GLY A 151 21.31 -12.96 2.76
N ASP A 152 21.36 -14.23 3.19
CA ASP A 152 21.44 -15.38 2.27
C ASP A 152 20.18 -15.43 1.38
N PRO A 153 20.29 -15.43 0.03
CA PRO A 153 19.15 -15.53 -0.88
C PRO A 153 18.19 -16.69 -0.58
N LYS A 154 18.69 -17.79 0.01
CA LYS A 154 17.87 -18.94 0.41
C LYS A 154 16.97 -18.65 1.62
N ALA A 155 17.35 -17.71 2.49
CA ALA A 155 16.55 -17.30 3.64
C ALA A 155 15.33 -16.45 3.27
N TYR A 156 15.26 -15.96 2.02
CA TYR A 156 14.18 -15.14 1.49
C TYR A 156 13.16 -15.92 0.65
N ARG A 157 13.09 -17.26 0.79
CA ARG A 157 12.04 -18.08 0.20
C ARG A 157 11.12 -18.68 1.26
N GLY A 158 9.84 -18.83 0.90
CA GLY A 158 8.83 -19.45 1.75
C GLY A 158 8.22 -18.52 2.80
N ASN A 159 7.38 -19.10 3.65
CA ASN A 159 6.57 -18.36 4.63
C ASN A 159 7.40 -17.67 5.73
N GLY A 160 8.65 -18.08 5.96
CA GLY A 160 9.55 -17.42 6.93
C GLY A 160 9.84 -15.96 6.57
N LEU A 161 9.92 -15.65 5.27
CA LEU A 161 10.10 -14.28 4.78
C LEU A 161 8.94 -13.38 5.20
N PHE A 162 7.71 -13.89 5.07
CA PHE A 162 6.51 -13.16 5.44
C PHE A 162 6.53 -12.77 6.93
N PHE A 163 6.86 -13.71 7.84
CA PHE A 163 6.94 -13.40 9.27
C PHE A 163 8.05 -12.42 9.62
N MET A 164 9.19 -12.47 8.93
CA MET A 164 10.23 -11.47 9.08
C MET A 164 9.76 -10.08 8.62
N ALA A 165 9.10 -10.00 7.46
CA ALA A 165 8.53 -8.77 6.92
C ALA A 165 7.44 -8.20 7.83
N LEU A 166 6.59 -9.07 8.38
CA LEU A 166 5.56 -8.73 9.34
C LEU A 166 6.18 -8.12 10.60
N LYS A 167 7.17 -8.79 11.21
CA LYS A 167 7.89 -8.26 12.37
C LYS A 167 8.51 -6.90 12.06
N LYS A 168 9.25 -6.76 10.96
CA LYS A 168 9.86 -5.46 10.62
C LYS A 168 8.83 -4.35 10.39
N SER A 169 7.71 -4.67 9.72
CA SER A 169 6.65 -3.70 9.45
C SER A 169 5.98 -3.23 10.75
N VAL A 170 5.68 -4.15 11.66
CA VAL A 170 5.05 -3.84 12.95
C VAL A 170 5.99 -3.06 13.88
N TRP A 171 7.26 -3.45 13.95
CA TRP A 171 8.21 -2.85 14.90
C TRP A 171 8.78 -1.50 14.44
N TYR A 172 8.96 -1.29 13.13
CA TYR A 172 9.65 -0.10 12.62
C TYR A 172 8.76 0.86 11.82
N HIS A 173 7.64 0.39 11.25
CA HIS A 173 6.89 1.16 10.24
C HIS A 173 5.41 1.40 10.60
N VAL A 174 4.95 1.00 11.79
CA VAL A 174 3.58 1.27 12.26
C VAL A 174 3.25 2.76 12.32
N GLY A 175 4.21 3.62 12.70
CA GLY A 175 4.00 5.07 12.69
C GLY A 175 3.69 5.62 11.30
N SER A 176 4.29 5.05 10.25
CA SER A 176 3.98 5.43 8.86
C SER A 176 2.62 4.91 8.41
N ALA A 177 2.21 3.72 8.86
CA ALA A 177 0.86 3.21 8.63
C ALA A 177 -0.19 4.10 9.31
N ALA A 178 0.05 4.50 10.58
CA ALA A 178 -0.83 5.38 11.35
C ALA A 178 -0.96 6.77 10.73
N ALA A 179 0.14 7.37 10.28
CA ALA A 179 0.12 8.68 9.62
C ALA A 179 -0.67 8.64 8.29
N GLY A 180 -0.43 7.63 7.45
CA GLY A 180 -1.16 7.49 6.19
C GLY A 180 -2.64 7.20 6.40
N SER A 181 -2.99 6.28 7.31
CA SER A 181 -4.40 5.96 7.59
C SER A 181 -5.15 7.13 8.20
N LEU A 182 -4.50 7.95 9.04
CA LEU A 182 -5.08 9.15 9.63
C LEU A 182 -5.50 10.16 8.56
N ILE A 183 -4.68 10.39 7.54
CA ILE A 183 -5.02 11.35 6.47
C ILE A 183 -6.26 10.87 5.70
N ILE A 184 -6.35 9.58 5.38
CA ILE A 184 -7.54 9.03 4.70
C ILE A 184 -8.76 9.13 5.62
N ALA A 185 -8.61 8.83 6.90
CA ALA A 185 -9.68 8.90 7.89
C ALA A 185 -10.23 10.33 8.02
N ILE A 186 -9.36 11.35 8.07
CA ILE A 186 -9.77 12.76 8.09
C ILE A 186 -10.62 13.09 6.86
N VAL A 187 -10.16 12.72 5.66
CA VAL A 187 -10.93 12.95 4.42
C VAL A 187 -12.29 12.27 4.48
N LYS A 188 -12.35 11.01 4.93
CA LYS A 188 -13.62 10.28 5.11
C LYS A 188 -14.54 10.92 6.14
N THR A 189 -14.01 11.39 7.26
CA THR A 189 -14.80 12.08 8.29
C THR A 189 -15.36 13.39 7.76
N ILE A 190 -14.58 14.18 7.00
CA ILE A 190 -15.09 15.39 6.36
C ILE A 190 -16.24 15.05 5.40
N ARG A 191 -16.09 14.00 4.59
CA ARG A 191 -17.17 13.52 3.70
C ARG A 191 -18.43 13.12 4.45
N TYR A 192 -18.27 12.41 5.57
CA TYR A 192 -19.39 12.05 6.43
C TYR A 192 -20.09 13.27 7.02
N VAL A 193 -19.34 14.25 7.51
CA VAL A 193 -19.90 15.51 8.05
C VAL A 193 -20.68 16.26 6.97
N ILE A 194 -20.14 16.38 5.75
CA ILE A 194 -20.85 17.02 4.64
C ILE A 194 -22.10 16.23 4.26
N ALA A 195 -22.07 14.89 4.27
CA ALA A 195 -23.25 14.07 4.01
C ALA A 195 -24.32 14.27 5.09
N LYS A 196 -23.92 14.42 6.36
CA LYS A 196 -24.83 14.74 7.46
C LYS A 196 -25.46 16.13 7.28
N ILE A 197 -24.68 17.12 6.85
CA ILE A 197 -25.17 18.48 6.54
C ILE A 197 -26.15 18.43 5.36
N GLN A 198 -25.82 17.70 4.28
CA GLN A 198 -26.70 17.52 3.13
C GLN A 198 -28.06 16.95 3.54
N TYR A 199 -28.05 15.89 4.34
CA TYR A 199 -29.28 15.28 4.86
C TYR A 199 -30.10 16.26 5.72
N HIS A 200 -29.44 17.06 6.55
CA HIS A 200 -30.11 18.07 7.38
C HIS A 200 -30.72 19.20 6.54
N CYS A 201 -29.98 19.73 5.56
CA CYS A 201 -30.47 20.74 4.63
C CYS A 201 -31.64 20.20 3.78
N GLU A 202 -31.57 18.95 3.33
CA GLU A 202 -32.62 18.34 2.52
C GLU A 202 -33.96 18.24 3.26
N LYS A 203 -33.93 17.95 4.57
CA LYS A 203 -35.13 17.84 5.40
C LYS A 203 -35.67 19.16 5.93
N ASN A 204 -34.79 20.10 6.30
CA ASN A 204 -35.18 21.30 7.05
C ASN A 204 -35.27 22.57 6.20
N MET A 205 -34.70 22.60 4.99
CA MET A 205 -34.82 23.75 4.09
C MET A 205 -36.09 23.66 3.24
N VAL A 206 -36.94 24.65 3.39
CA VAL A 206 -38.01 25.05 2.47
C VAL A 206 -37.53 26.36 1.79
N ASP A 207 -38.00 26.68 0.58
CA ASP A 207 -37.65 27.92 -0.19
C ASP A 207 -36.47 27.83 -1.20
N PRO A 208 -36.31 28.79 -2.15
CA PRO A 208 -35.81 28.56 -3.52
C PRO A 208 -34.31 28.22 -3.61
N TYR A 209 -33.56 28.42 -2.53
CA TYR A 209 -32.11 28.20 -2.47
C TYR A 209 -31.72 26.73 -2.24
N LYS A 210 -32.67 25.86 -1.86
CA LYS A 210 -32.43 24.42 -1.61
C LYS A 210 -31.67 23.74 -2.74
N LYS A 211 -32.07 24.00 -4.00
CA LYS A 211 -31.42 23.42 -5.18
C LYS A 211 -29.96 23.85 -5.30
N VAL A 212 -29.68 25.14 -5.09
CA VAL A 212 -28.32 25.69 -5.18
C VAL A 212 -27.41 25.07 -4.11
N VAL A 213 -27.87 25.02 -2.86
CA VAL A 213 -27.12 24.42 -1.74
C VAL A 213 -26.83 22.94 -2.00
N MET A 214 -27.81 22.17 -2.47
CA MET A 214 -27.60 20.74 -2.77
C MET A 214 -26.60 20.53 -3.91
N VAL A 215 -26.63 21.36 -4.95
CA VAL A 215 -25.65 21.28 -6.05
C VAL A 215 -24.23 21.56 -5.56
N VAL A 216 -24.04 22.60 -4.74
CA VAL A 216 -22.72 22.95 -4.18
C VAL A 216 -22.20 21.84 -3.27
N LEU A 217 -23.03 21.33 -2.35
CA LEU A 217 -22.62 20.24 -1.46
C LEU A 217 -22.30 18.95 -2.23
N THR A 218 -23.04 18.65 -3.30
CA THR A 218 -22.77 17.51 -4.18
C THR A 218 -21.45 17.66 -4.92
N ALA A 219 -21.11 18.87 -5.41
CA ALA A 219 -19.82 19.14 -6.02
C ALA A 219 -18.67 18.93 -5.03
N ILE A 220 -18.81 19.40 -3.78
CA ILE A 220 -17.78 19.18 -2.74
C ILE A 220 -17.63 17.69 -2.41
N GLN A 221 -18.73 16.93 -2.33
CA GLN A 221 -18.68 15.48 -2.15
C GLN A 221 -17.90 14.78 -3.27
N CYS A 222 -18.10 15.21 -4.52
CA CYS A 222 -17.37 14.69 -5.66
C CYS A 222 -15.86 14.96 -5.53
N CYS A 223 -15.46 16.20 -5.21
CA CYS A 223 -14.07 16.57 -5.00
C CYS A 223 -13.41 15.76 -3.86
N LEU A 224 -14.12 15.56 -2.75
CA LEU A 224 -13.59 14.77 -1.63
C LEU A 224 -13.55 13.27 -1.93
N TRP A 225 -14.46 12.75 -2.75
CA TRP A 225 -14.37 11.37 -3.24
C TRP A 225 -13.13 11.18 -4.09
N CYS A 226 -12.85 12.11 -5.01
CA CYS A 226 -11.60 12.13 -5.79
C CYS A 226 -10.38 12.21 -4.86
N LEU A 227 -10.39 13.11 -3.87
CA LEU A 227 -9.30 13.24 -2.90
C LEU A 227 -9.07 11.94 -2.12
N GLU A 228 -10.13 11.26 -1.64
CA GLU A 228 -10.01 9.97 -0.95
C GLU A 228 -9.32 8.94 -1.84
N LYS A 229 -9.71 8.85 -3.12
CA LYS A 229 -9.10 7.93 -4.08
C LYS A 229 -7.63 8.26 -4.34
N CYS A 230 -7.30 9.53 -4.53
CA CYS A 230 -5.93 9.99 -4.69
C CYS A 230 -5.07 9.67 -3.45
N MET A 231 -5.58 9.93 -2.26
CA MET A 231 -4.86 9.64 -1.02
C MET A 231 -4.64 8.13 -0.83
N LYS A 232 -5.63 7.29 -1.13
CA LYS A 232 -5.48 5.82 -1.11
C LYS A 232 -4.41 5.34 -2.07
N PHE A 233 -4.39 5.91 -3.28
CA PHE A 233 -3.37 5.60 -4.29
C PHE A 233 -1.97 6.01 -3.83
N ILE A 234 -1.81 7.26 -3.37
CA ILE A 234 -0.51 7.77 -2.89
C ILE A 234 -0.01 6.96 -1.69
N ASN A 235 -0.88 6.66 -0.71
CA ASN A 235 -0.51 5.90 0.47
C ASN A 235 0.00 4.50 0.10
N LYS A 236 -0.74 3.79 -0.76
CA LYS A 236 -0.33 2.47 -1.24
C LYS A 236 1.07 2.50 -1.84
N HIS A 237 1.37 3.47 -2.71
CA HIS A 237 2.69 3.58 -3.33
C HIS A 237 3.77 4.12 -2.38
N ALA A 238 3.41 4.96 -1.42
CA ALA A 238 4.30 5.39 -0.35
C ALA A 238 4.77 4.19 0.49
N TYR A 239 3.87 3.26 0.84
CA TYR A 239 4.25 2.05 1.57
C TYR A 239 5.24 1.16 0.80
N ILE A 240 5.15 1.13 -0.53
CA ILE A 240 6.13 0.42 -1.38
C ILE A 240 7.50 1.11 -1.31
N ILE A 241 7.56 2.44 -1.36
CA ILE A 241 8.84 3.17 -1.19
C ILE A 241 9.38 3.02 0.23
N ILE A 242 8.52 2.99 1.26
CA ILE A 242 8.94 2.70 2.65
C ILE A 242 9.58 1.32 2.72
N ALA A 243 8.98 0.31 2.09
CA ALA A 243 9.58 -1.02 2.00
C ALA A 243 10.93 -1.01 1.25
N LEU A 244 11.06 -0.21 0.18
CA LEU A 244 12.28 -0.09 -0.61
C LEU A 244 13.41 0.67 0.09
N LYS A 245 13.12 1.76 0.79
CA LYS A 245 14.12 2.73 1.31
C LYS A 245 14.13 2.92 2.82
N GLY A 246 13.10 2.42 3.52
CA GLY A 246 12.96 2.61 4.97
C GLY A 246 12.73 4.07 5.37
N SER A 247 12.31 4.93 4.45
CA SER A 247 12.07 6.36 4.70
C SER A 247 10.77 6.59 5.50
N SER A 248 10.62 7.79 6.06
CA SER A 248 9.35 8.21 6.67
C SER A 248 8.22 8.35 5.64
N PHE A 249 6.97 8.31 6.10
CA PHE A 249 5.77 8.37 5.25
C PHE A 249 5.75 9.56 4.27
N CYS A 250 5.94 10.79 4.75
CA CYS A 250 5.87 11.97 3.89
C CYS A 250 6.96 11.94 2.81
N SER A 251 8.20 11.63 3.18
CA SER A 251 9.30 11.53 2.21
C SER A 251 9.04 10.42 1.19
N ALA A 252 8.54 9.26 1.63
CA ALA A 252 8.17 8.16 0.75
C ALA A 252 7.05 8.52 -0.22
N ALA A 253 6.04 9.26 0.24
CA ALA A 253 4.90 9.71 -0.58
C ALA A 253 5.34 10.68 -1.69
N PHE A 254 6.21 11.63 -1.39
CA PHE A 254 6.77 12.51 -2.43
C PHE A 254 7.62 11.74 -3.43
N GLN A 255 8.48 10.84 -2.95
CA GLN A 255 9.33 10.03 -3.83
C GLN A 255 8.51 9.09 -4.73
N SER A 256 7.48 8.43 -4.18
CA SER A 256 6.61 7.56 -4.97
C SER A 256 5.84 8.34 -6.03
N PHE A 257 5.34 9.53 -5.68
CA PHE A 257 4.64 10.42 -6.60
C PHE A 257 5.53 10.85 -7.77
N PHE A 258 6.76 11.33 -7.51
CA PHE A 258 7.68 11.72 -8.58
C PHE A 258 8.16 10.54 -9.42
N LEU A 259 8.37 9.36 -8.83
CA LEU A 259 8.70 8.14 -9.57
C LEU A 259 7.57 7.77 -10.55
N ILE A 260 6.32 7.89 -10.09
CA ILE A 260 5.14 7.64 -10.90
C ILE A 260 5.05 8.62 -12.07
N LEU A 261 5.19 9.93 -11.80
CA LEU A 261 5.10 10.95 -12.85
C LEU A 261 6.18 10.80 -13.93
N ARG A 262 7.42 10.49 -13.54
CA ARG A 262 8.54 10.30 -14.46
C ARG A 262 8.34 9.13 -15.42
N ASN A 263 7.61 8.10 -14.98
CA ASN A 263 7.39 6.87 -15.73
C ASN A 263 5.89 6.64 -16.04
N ILE A 264 5.10 7.71 -16.08
CA ILE A 264 3.63 7.62 -16.09
C ILE A 264 3.08 6.78 -17.24
N ARG A 265 3.71 6.82 -18.43
CA ARG A 265 3.26 6.04 -19.60
C ARG A 265 3.39 4.54 -19.37
N LEU A 266 4.56 4.10 -18.89
CA LEU A 266 4.80 2.70 -18.54
C LEU A 266 3.88 2.28 -17.41
N ILE A 267 3.71 3.16 -16.42
CA ILE A 267 2.93 2.86 -15.24
C ILE A 267 1.44 2.73 -15.58
N ALA A 268 0.89 3.66 -16.35
CA ALA A 268 -0.49 3.60 -16.82
C ALA A 268 -0.75 2.32 -17.64
N ALA A 269 0.15 1.97 -18.57
CA ALA A 269 0.00 0.75 -19.37
C ALA A 269 -0.02 -0.52 -18.49
N LEU A 270 0.85 -0.60 -17.48
CA LEU A 270 0.90 -1.75 -16.56
C LEU A 270 -0.32 -1.83 -15.64
N VAL A 271 -0.84 -0.68 -15.17
CA VAL A 271 -2.07 -0.62 -14.39
C VAL A 271 -3.26 -1.12 -15.20
N LEU A 272 -3.38 -0.73 -16.48
CA LEU A 272 -4.44 -1.23 -17.37
C LEU A 272 -4.37 -2.76 -17.55
N VAL A 273 -3.17 -3.31 -17.76
CA VAL A 273 -2.97 -4.77 -17.86
C VAL A 273 -3.31 -5.45 -16.54
N GLN A 274 -2.90 -4.88 -15.41
CA GLN A 274 -3.21 -5.40 -14.08
C GLN A 274 -4.72 -5.48 -13.85
N GLU A 275 -5.46 -4.42 -14.15
CA GLU A 275 -6.92 -4.39 -14.00
C GLU A 275 -7.59 -5.47 -14.84
N PHE A 276 -7.17 -5.65 -16.09
CA PHE A 276 -7.69 -6.68 -16.98
C PHE A 276 -7.41 -8.10 -16.46
N VAL A 277 -6.18 -8.37 -16.00
CA VAL A 277 -5.79 -9.68 -15.46
C VAL A 277 -6.57 -10.00 -14.18
N CYS A 278 -6.70 -9.04 -13.26
CA CYS A 278 -7.46 -9.24 -12.03
C CYS A 278 -8.96 -9.42 -12.32
N LEU A 279 -9.52 -8.72 -13.31
CA LEU A 279 -10.92 -8.88 -13.72
C LEU A 279 -11.19 -10.30 -14.24
N ILE A 280 -10.39 -10.78 -15.19
CA ILE A 280 -10.52 -12.15 -15.71
C ILE A 280 -10.37 -13.16 -14.58
N GLY A 281 -9.38 -12.95 -13.72
CA GLY A 281 -9.16 -13.81 -12.55
C GLY A 281 -10.41 -13.94 -11.67
N ARG A 282 -11.07 -12.83 -11.34
CA ARG A 282 -12.32 -12.85 -10.55
C ARG A 282 -13.42 -13.62 -11.27
N LEU A 283 -13.64 -13.32 -12.56
CA LEU A 283 -14.70 -13.95 -13.36
C LEU A 283 -14.49 -15.46 -13.49
N VAL A 284 -13.26 -15.92 -13.71
CA VAL A 284 -12.92 -17.33 -13.81
C VAL A 284 -13.19 -18.06 -12.50
N ILE A 285 -12.80 -17.50 -11.35
CA ILE A 285 -13.06 -18.11 -10.04
C ILE A 285 -14.57 -18.24 -9.81
N ILE A 286 -15.34 -17.18 -10.05
CA ILE A 286 -16.79 -17.17 -9.85
C ILE A 286 -17.49 -18.17 -10.79
N ALA A 287 -17.12 -18.18 -12.07
CA ALA A 287 -17.70 -19.10 -13.06
C ALA A 287 -17.34 -20.56 -12.76
N ALA A 288 -16.09 -20.85 -12.42
CA ALA A 288 -15.64 -22.21 -12.11
C ALA A 288 -16.31 -22.75 -10.83
N THR A 289 -16.37 -21.95 -9.77
CA THR A 289 -17.04 -22.34 -8.51
C THR A 289 -18.55 -22.48 -8.68
N GLY A 290 -19.20 -21.60 -9.44
CA GLY A 290 -20.63 -21.69 -9.77
C GLY A 290 -20.97 -22.89 -10.66
N ALA A 291 -20.13 -23.20 -11.65
CA ALA A 291 -20.31 -24.39 -12.48
C ALA A 291 -20.11 -25.66 -11.65
N LEU A 292 -19.06 -25.72 -10.84
CA LEU A 292 -18.76 -26.85 -9.98
C LEU A 292 -19.88 -27.10 -8.96
N SER A 293 -20.40 -26.04 -8.32
CA SER A 293 -21.52 -26.16 -7.38
C SER A 293 -22.79 -26.62 -8.07
N TYR A 294 -23.10 -26.12 -9.28
CA TYR A 294 -24.22 -26.60 -10.07
C TYR A 294 -24.09 -28.08 -10.43
N TYR A 295 -22.92 -28.53 -10.90
CA TYR A 295 -22.69 -29.94 -11.22
C TYR A 295 -22.79 -30.85 -9.99
N TYR A 296 -22.25 -30.43 -8.84
CA TYR A 296 -22.39 -31.19 -7.59
C TYR A 296 -23.85 -31.32 -7.16
N MET A 297 -24.62 -30.21 -7.19
CA MET A 297 -26.04 -30.24 -6.81
C MET A 297 -26.89 -31.03 -7.80
N ALA A 298 -26.60 -30.93 -9.10
CA ALA A 298 -27.30 -31.69 -10.14
C ALA A 298 -27.01 -33.19 -10.04
N ALA A 299 -25.78 -33.58 -9.68
CA ALA A 299 -25.42 -34.99 -9.46
C ALA A 299 -26.09 -35.57 -8.21
N ASP A 300 -26.08 -34.83 -7.09
CA ASP A 300 -26.66 -35.27 -5.81
C ASP A 300 -28.20 -35.36 -5.87
N SER A 301 -28.85 -34.48 -6.66
CA SER A 301 -30.31 -34.49 -6.86
C SER A 301 -30.86 -35.77 -7.52
N GLN A 302 -30.00 -36.60 -8.11
CA GLN A 302 -30.41 -37.89 -8.68
C GLN A 302 -30.59 -38.97 -7.60
N ASP A 303 -30.06 -38.78 -6.39
CA ASP A 303 -30.25 -39.70 -5.27
C ASP A 303 -31.56 -39.36 -4.52
N PRO A 304 -32.57 -40.26 -4.55
CA PRO A 304 -33.88 -40.02 -3.92
C PRO A 304 -33.83 -39.92 -2.39
N ASP A 305 -32.78 -40.40 -1.74
CA ASP A 305 -32.61 -40.29 -0.28
C ASP A 305 -31.89 -38.99 0.15
N SER A 306 -31.42 -38.18 -0.81
CA SER A 306 -30.75 -36.91 -0.50
C SER A 306 -31.75 -35.81 -0.11
N PRO A 307 -31.43 -34.95 0.89
CA PRO A 307 -32.24 -33.78 1.20
C PRO A 307 -32.31 -32.76 0.04
N ILE A 308 -31.40 -32.87 -0.94
CA ILE A 308 -31.28 -31.99 -2.11
C ILE A 308 -32.28 -32.38 -3.21
N ALA A 309 -32.80 -33.61 -3.24
CA ALA A 309 -33.86 -34.00 -4.16
C ALA A 309 -35.18 -33.22 -3.94
N SER A 310 -35.37 -32.64 -2.74
CA SER A 310 -36.59 -31.90 -2.37
C SER A 310 -36.56 -30.39 -2.68
N VAL A 311 -35.44 -29.83 -3.16
CA VAL A 311 -35.36 -28.38 -3.43
C VAL A 311 -35.97 -28.01 -4.80
N ASN A 312 -36.88 -27.05 -4.78
CA ASN A 312 -37.65 -26.63 -5.96
C ASN A 312 -36.82 -25.86 -7.01
N SER A 313 -35.63 -25.36 -6.66
CA SER A 313 -34.73 -24.66 -7.59
C SER A 313 -33.27 -24.64 -7.11
N PHE A 314 -32.35 -25.15 -7.92
CA PHE A 314 -30.91 -25.13 -7.64
C PHE A 314 -30.28 -23.74 -7.86
N TYR A 315 -30.94 -22.86 -8.62
CA TYR A 315 -30.38 -21.56 -8.99
C TYR A 315 -30.17 -20.63 -7.78
N GLY A 316 -31.03 -20.72 -6.75
CA GLY A 316 -30.90 -19.90 -5.54
C GLY A 316 -29.62 -20.22 -4.74
N PRO A 317 -29.41 -21.47 -4.32
CA PRO A 317 -28.16 -21.88 -3.66
C PRO A 317 -26.91 -21.62 -4.51
N VAL A 318 -26.95 -21.90 -5.82
CA VAL A 318 -25.81 -21.63 -6.72
C VAL A 318 -25.49 -20.13 -6.77
N PHE A 319 -26.50 -19.26 -6.84
CA PHE A 319 -26.30 -17.81 -6.79
C PHE A 319 -25.64 -17.38 -5.47
N MET A 320 -26.08 -17.92 -4.33
CA MET A 320 -25.46 -17.63 -3.03
C MET A 320 -24.00 -18.09 -2.97
N VAL A 321 -23.69 -19.27 -3.53
CA VAL A 321 -22.30 -19.76 -3.66
C VAL A 321 -21.47 -18.82 -4.54
N MET A 322 -22.01 -18.36 -5.67
CA MET A 322 -21.33 -17.39 -6.54
C MET A 322 -21.09 -16.05 -5.83
N CYS A 323 -22.03 -15.56 -5.03
CA CYS A 323 -21.86 -14.35 -4.22
C CYS A 323 -20.72 -14.51 -3.20
N LEU A 324 -20.65 -15.64 -2.48
CA LEU A 324 -19.56 -15.92 -1.55
C LEU A 324 -18.22 -16.08 -2.28
N ALA A 325 -18.21 -16.75 -3.44
CA ALA A 325 -17.03 -16.91 -4.27
C ALA A 325 -16.49 -15.57 -4.77
N TYR A 326 -17.36 -14.60 -5.08
CA TYR A 326 -16.94 -13.25 -5.45
C TYR A 326 -16.11 -12.57 -4.36
N PHE A 327 -16.53 -12.65 -3.09
CA PHE A 327 -15.78 -12.05 -1.98
C PHE A 327 -14.40 -12.72 -1.81
N ILE A 328 -14.34 -14.05 -1.86
CA ILE A 328 -13.07 -14.79 -1.75
C ILE A 328 -12.15 -14.47 -2.93
N ALA A 329 -12.70 -14.44 -4.15
CA ALA A 329 -11.97 -14.09 -5.37
C ALA A 329 -11.42 -12.67 -5.30
N ASP A 330 -12.21 -11.70 -4.81
CA ASP A 330 -11.77 -10.32 -4.65
C ASP A 330 -10.63 -10.20 -3.64
N MET A 331 -10.74 -10.87 -2.49
CA MET A 331 -9.68 -10.89 -1.47
C MET A 331 -8.36 -11.44 -2.02
N PHE A 332 -8.41 -12.56 -2.75
CA PHE A 332 -7.23 -13.14 -3.39
C PHE A 332 -6.63 -12.21 -4.46
N MET A 333 -7.48 -11.68 -5.35
CA MET A 333 -7.04 -10.81 -6.44
C MET A 333 -6.48 -9.49 -5.94
N ASN A 334 -6.90 -9.00 -4.77
CA ASN A 334 -6.32 -7.82 -4.13
C ASN A 334 -4.86 -8.08 -3.67
N VAL A 335 -4.52 -9.29 -3.20
CA VAL A 335 -3.13 -9.66 -2.88
C VAL A 335 -2.28 -9.71 -4.16
N TYR A 336 -2.83 -10.32 -5.22
CA TYR A 336 -2.16 -10.38 -6.52
C TYR A 336 -1.92 -8.99 -7.10
N ALA A 337 -2.92 -8.11 -7.04
CA ALA A 337 -2.80 -6.71 -7.45
C ALA A 337 -1.69 -5.99 -6.67
N MET A 338 -1.66 -6.15 -5.34
CA MET A 338 -0.58 -5.57 -4.52
C MET A 338 0.80 -6.10 -4.92
N ALA A 339 0.93 -7.40 -5.19
CA ALA A 339 2.19 -7.99 -5.67
C ALA A 339 2.61 -7.36 -7.01
N MET A 340 1.68 -7.21 -7.97
CA MET A 340 1.93 -6.56 -9.25
C MET A 340 2.43 -5.12 -9.09
N ASP A 341 1.77 -4.31 -8.25
CA ASP A 341 2.16 -2.94 -7.96
C ASP A 341 3.57 -2.85 -7.36
N VAL A 342 3.93 -3.78 -6.46
CA VAL A 342 5.26 -3.83 -5.85
C VAL A 342 6.31 -4.23 -6.87
N MET A 343 6.11 -5.31 -7.61
CA MET A 343 7.07 -5.76 -8.64
C MET A 343 7.34 -4.66 -9.66
N MET A 344 6.28 -3.96 -10.06
CA MET A 344 6.35 -2.86 -11.00
C MET A 344 7.13 -1.66 -10.45
N GLN A 345 6.84 -1.24 -9.21
CA GLN A 345 7.59 -0.17 -8.54
C GLN A 345 9.05 -0.56 -8.34
N CYS A 346 9.34 -1.79 -7.91
CA CYS A 346 10.70 -2.32 -7.80
C CYS A 346 11.42 -2.26 -9.15
N PHE A 347 10.78 -2.70 -10.23
CA PHE A 347 11.34 -2.69 -11.58
C PHE A 347 11.64 -1.27 -12.09
N VAL A 348 10.72 -0.33 -11.87
CA VAL A 348 10.93 1.08 -12.26
C VAL A 348 12.05 1.70 -11.42
N ALA A 349 12.08 1.45 -10.11
CA ALA A 349 13.12 1.93 -9.22
C ALA A 349 14.50 1.36 -9.61
N ASP A 350 14.57 0.07 -9.92
CA ASP A 350 15.78 -0.63 -10.37
C ASP A 350 16.30 -0.05 -11.70
N LYS A 351 15.41 0.16 -12.67
CA LYS A 351 15.75 0.86 -13.92
C LYS A 351 16.27 2.28 -13.71
N GLU A 352 15.72 3.01 -12.74
CA GLU A 352 16.17 4.36 -12.44
C GLU A 352 17.51 4.39 -11.70
N MET A 353 17.81 3.36 -10.90
CA MET A 353 19.09 3.20 -10.19
C MET A 353 20.24 2.75 -11.11
N PHE A 354 19.98 1.83 -12.05
CA PHE A 354 21.02 1.18 -12.86
C PHE A 354 20.95 1.45 -14.37
N GLY A 355 19.98 2.23 -14.84
CA GLY A 355 19.83 2.58 -16.26
C GLY A 355 20.99 3.45 -16.81
N LYS A 356 21.44 3.17 -18.04
CA LYS A 356 22.60 3.80 -18.72
C LYS A 356 22.45 5.30 -19.05
N GLY A 357 21.35 5.96 -18.69
CA GLY A 357 21.06 7.34 -19.08
C GLY A 357 20.62 8.22 -17.92
N LYS A 358 21.50 9.14 -17.50
CA LYS A 358 21.34 10.12 -16.41
C LYS A 358 21.14 9.48 -15.03
N LYS A 359 22.16 9.59 -14.16
CA LYS A 359 22.10 9.18 -12.74
C LYS A 359 20.76 9.59 -12.14
N GLY A 360 19.90 8.61 -11.90
CA GLY A 360 18.54 8.81 -11.41
C GLY A 360 18.56 9.34 -9.99
N ALA A 361 17.62 10.23 -9.70
CA ALA A 361 17.45 10.88 -8.40
C ALA A 361 17.07 9.88 -7.28
N PHE A 362 16.78 8.62 -7.63
CA PHE A 362 16.50 7.58 -6.65
C PHE A 362 17.71 7.26 -5.73
N CYS A 363 18.94 7.56 -6.18
CA CYS A 363 20.19 7.39 -5.41
C CYS A 363 20.75 8.68 -4.79
N GLN A 364 20.05 9.81 -4.81
CA GLN A 364 20.61 11.06 -4.27
C GLN A 364 19.86 11.59 -3.05
N ARG A 365 20.66 11.74 -1.97
CA ARG A 365 20.47 12.43 -0.68
C ARG A 365 19.70 11.65 0.40
N GLU A 366 20.18 11.47 1.64
CA GLU A 366 21.23 12.13 2.45
C GLU A 366 21.72 11.12 3.52
N GLY A 367 23.02 11.01 3.80
CA GLY A 367 23.47 10.36 5.06
C GLY A 367 24.81 9.61 5.10
N CYS A 368 25.53 9.39 4.00
CA CYS A 368 26.80 8.63 4.06
C CYS A 368 28.03 9.52 3.78
N PRO A 369 28.88 9.80 4.80
CA PRO A 369 30.11 10.60 4.65
C PRO A 369 31.09 10.06 3.59
N HIS A 370 31.07 8.75 3.34
CA HIS A 370 32.02 8.09 2.44
C HIS A 370 31.85 8.45 0.95
N LEU A 371 30.68 8.94 0.52
CA LEU A 371 30.47 9.30 -0.89
C LEU A 371 30.93 10.72 -1.25
N HIS A 372 31.06 11.60 -0.26
CA HIS A 372 31.60 12.96 -0.47
C HIS A 372 33.10 12.91 -0.74
N GLU A 373 33.82 12.01 -0.06
CA GLU A 373 35.22 11.71 -0.38
C GLU A 373 35.38 11.14 -1.79
N LEU A 374 34.52 10.23 -2.21
CA LEU A 374 34.58 9.65 -3.56
C LEU A 374 34.26 10.69 -4.65
N ALA A 375 33.30 11.60 -4.40
CA ALA A 375 32.99 12.70 -5.30
C ALA A 375 34.17 13.69 -5.42
N ASN A 376 34.81 14.04 -4.30
CA ASN A 376 36.01 14.87 -4.28
C ASN A 376 37.22 14.17 -4.95
N PHE A 377 37.28 12.83 -4.86
CA PHE A 377 38.32 12.02 -5.51
C PHE A 377 38.13 11.94 -7.03
N VAL A 378 36.88 11.85 -7.50
CA VAL A 378 36.53 11.88 -8.92
C VAL A 378 36.73 13.28 -9.51
N GLU A 379 36.44 14.33 -8.76
CA GLU A 379 36.66 15.72 -9.19
C GLU A 379 38.15 16.08 -9.28
N LYS A 380 39.00 15.54 -8.38
CA LYS A 380 40.46 15.67 -8.47
C LYS A 380 41.09 14.91 -9.64
N LYS A 381 40.52 13.77 -10.06
CA LYS A 381 41.00 13.00 -11.23
C LYS A 381 40.50 13.55 -12.58
N GLY A 382 39.52 14.46 -12.56
CA GLY A 382 38.94 15.06 -13.77
C GLY A 382 39.66 16.29 -14.33
N LYS A 383 40.71 16.80 -13.66
CA LYS A 383 41.54 17.88 -14.23
C LYS A 383 42.73 17.28 -15.01
N PRO A 384 42.81 17.45 -16.34
CA PRO A 384 44.00 17.05 -17.08
C PRO A 384 45.20 17.87 -16.59
N LYS A 385 46.33 17.19 -16.33
CA LYS A 385 47.64 17.84 -16.17
C LYS A 385 47.88 18.68 -17.42
N LYS A 386 48.09 20.00 -17.25
CA LYS A 386 48.69 20.82 -18.30
C LYS A 386 50.05 20.21 -18.62
N THR A 387 50.20 19.70 -19.83
CA THR A 387 51.46 19.25 -20.39
C THR A 387 52.38 20.47 -20.51
N GLU A 388 53.57 20.37 -19.93
CA GLU A 388 54.67 21.30 -20.18
C GLU A 388 55.07 21.18 -21.66
N GLU A 389 55.10 22.31 -22.38
CA GLU A 389 55.64 22.37 -23.75
C GLU A 389 57.17 22.22 -23.72
N PRO A 390 57.77 21.48 -24.66
CA PRO A 390 59.21 21.32 -24.75
C PRO A 390 59.87 22.59 -25.32
N LYS A 391 61.02 22.93 -24.74
CA LYS A 391 61.90 24.05 -25.13
C LYS A 391 62.28 23.97 -26.62
N ALA A 392 62.09 25.08 -27.34
CA ALA A 392 62.84 25.37 -28.55
C ALA A 392 64.13 26.11 -28.17
N ALA A 393 65.26 25.55 -28.61
CA ALA A 393 66.57 26.20 -28.62
C ALA A 393 66.74 27.06 -29.89
N ASP A 394 67.81 27.87 -29.87
CA ASP A 394 68.34 28.79 -30.89
C ASP A 394 67.73 30.21 -30.92
N ASN A 395 68.50 31.31 -30.97
CA ASN A 395 69.94 31.47 -31.18
C ASN A 395 70.42 32.84 -30.65
N LYS A 396 71.72 32.95 -30.39
CA LYS A 396 72.46 34.19 -30.09
C LYS A 396 72.38 35.20 -31.23
N ALA A 397 72.15 36.47 -30.90
CA ALA A 397 72.97 37.64 -31.28
C ALA A 397 72.46 38.87 -30.51
#